data_AF-A0A371ELE0-F1
#
_entry.id   AF-A0A371ELE0-F1
#
_cell.length_a   1.000
_cell.length_b   1.000
_cell.length_c   1.000
_cell.angle_alpha   90.00
_cell.angle_beta   90.00
_cell.angle_gamma   90.00
#
_symmetry.space_group_name_H-M   'P 1'
#
loop_
_entity.id
_entity.type
_entity.pdbx_description
1 polymer ?
#
loop_
_entity_poly.entity_id
_entity_poly.type
_entity_poly.pdbx_seq_one_letter_code
_entity_poly.pdbx_strand_id
1 'polypeptide(L)'
;MAIIGCSSDGQMDDAKFSKPMPWIGIYIAAASLACLIAVSADLIHGIRGRKLWFPSKFFCLNATTLAIIAVAVKLSVDLNTPMPHRHDQLSKLSSSAMICTIMANSMPSLGVTENKDTMMNLMAVVILVVTMIVNICIQFVTGVIYVFWVEHALIMLLMLILLMTMTASAISIPKMKHYFELKYKINEEALKESSNEFGEEGNQVVNILRDRLMKIWMMSHTSSPQFMGIVLMCKATQYVSIFLMFWIMTCYDHCKKLKSKVSFSISSVSSEGESKPVPKLDLRRFVLHLEGEEEFVEVMMNHNRDATNHWIQVGEKKQPKLLIELLEKCSFLQGFKGVEAFDSDQVFSLHAQVAPYSWSLPLVTLASIVVALPNINRDSVKKLVNTLNEGLPFVKFVENNMDKGELVKLRTAAEIVWLGVDLYDKWLDVDLHELSLQDKSLKETLEKLADAAKIRYEKSKAKYNHICMTMSPSFWPPRVLACHSMYRICKTALSNHELTTSERLFEAVTVMISDILGACLTNLPRVISNKCWNSAIEEREDTVRHAVYILGKTKKIIEMIEKRVFPRVDFCRGSYIEDWRLMHKQNSFSHFVPSFLENDTHAAPPKSSDFCLNID
;
A
#
# COMPACT_ATOMS: atom_id res chain seq x y z
N MET A 1 57.66 -22.16 -15.48
CA MET A 1 57.20 -20.80 -15.10
C MET A 1 58.28 -20.21 -14.21
N ALA A 2 59.22 -19.45 -14.79
CA ALA A 2 60.31 -18.85 -14.00
C ALA A 2 59.72 -17.76 -13.10
N ILE A 3 60.06 -17.79 -11.81
CA ILE A 3 59.64 -16.76 -10.85
C ILE A 3 60.45 -15.50 -11.20
N ILE A 4 59.83 -14.57 -11.92
CA ILE A 4 60.43 -13.29 -12.30
C ILE A 4 60.23 -12.32 -11.13
N GLY A 5 61.23 -12.21 -10.24
CA GLY A 5 61.21 -11.17 -9.19
C GLY A 5 62.11 -11.41 -7.98
N CYS A 6 62.40 -12.68 -7.65
CA CYS A 6 63.44 -13.03 -6.66
C CYS A 6 64.62 -13.67 -7.37
N SER A 7 65.83 -13.21 -7.06
CA SER A 7 67.04 -13.95 -7.38
C SER A 7 67.12 -15.23 -6.53
N SER A 8 67.90 -16.21 -6.97
CA SER A 8 68.02 -17.53 -6.33
C SER A 8 68.60 -17.50 -4.90
N ASP A 9 69.11 -16.34 -4.48
CA ASP A 9 69.61 -16.01 -3.14
C ASP A 9 68.56 -15.33 -2.23
N GLY A 10 67.33 -15.12 -2.72
CA GLY A 10 66.25 -14.51 -1.96
C GLY A 10 66.25 -12.97 -1.94
N GLN A 11 67.12 -12.30 -2.71
CA GLN A 11 67.03 -10.84 -2.89
C GLN A 11 65.92 -10.45 -3.88
N MET A 12 65.16 -9.43 -3.51
CA MET A 12 64.02 -8.93 -4.28
C MET A 12 64.46 -7.74 -5.14
N ASP A 13 64.18 -7.79 -6.44
CA ASP A 13 64.51 -6.71 -7.38
C ASP A 13 63.45 -5.59 -7.27
N ASP A 14 63.74 -4.54 -6.49
CA ASP A 14 62.85 -3.41 -6.20
C ASP A 14 62.29 -2.74 -7.46
N ALA A 15 63.08 -2.68 -8.54
CA ALA A 15 62.67 -2.07 -9.80
C ALA A 15 61.67 -2.94 -10.58
N LYS A 16 61.68 -4.27 -10.40
CA LYS A 16 60.64 -5.16 -10.94
C LYS A 16 59.44 -5.26 -10.03
N PHE A 17 59.63 -5.22 -8.72
CA PHE A 17 58.56 -5.26 -7.72
C PHE A 17 57.66 -4.02 -7.76
N SER A 18 58.21 -2.85 -8.10
CA SER A 18 57.47 -1.58 -8.19
C SER A 18 56.70 -1.38 -9.50
N LYS A 19 57.00 -2.12 -10.58
CA LYS A 19 56.30 -2.01 -11.89
C LYS A 19 54.76 -2.10 -11.83
N PRO A 20 54.14 -2.97 -11.01
CA PRO A 20 52.68 -3.01 -10.87
C PRO A 20 52.08 -1.92 -9.97
N MET A 21 52.88 -1.14 -9.21
CA MET A 21 52.35 -0.14 -8.26
C MET A 21 51.44 0.94 -8.89
N PRO A 22 51.75 1.51 -10.09
CA PRO A 22 50.84 2.46 -10.73
C PRO A 22 49.49 1.87 -11.12
N TRP A 23 49.45 0.60 -11.56
CA TRP A 23 48.22 -0.10 -11.89
C TRP A 23 47.33 -0.32 -10.66
N ILE A 24 47.94 -0.62 -9.51
CA ILE A 24 47.24 -0.72 -8.22
C ILE A 24 46.63 0.64 -7.85
N GLY A 25 47.37 1.74 -8.03
CA GLY A 25 46.88 3.09 -7.79
C GLY A 25 45.69 3.48 -8.68
N ILE A 26 45.75 3.17 -9.98
CA ILE A 26 44.64 3.40 -10.93
C ILE A 26 43.39 2.61 -10.51
N TYR A 27 43.56 1.36 -10.08
CA TYR A 27 42.45 0.52 -9.64
C TYR A 27 41.77 1.09 -8.38
N ILE A 28 42.55 1.54 -7.38
CA ILE A 28 42.03 2.19 -6.18
C ILE A 28 41.29 3.47 -6.55
N ALA A 29 41.88 4.33 -7.40
CA ALA A 29 41.27 5.58 -7.83
C ALA A 29 39.93 5.36 -8.57
N ALA A 30 39.86 4.35 -9.45
CA ALA A 30 38.64 3.98 -10.15
C ALA A 30 37.55 3.48 -9.18
N ALA A 31 37.91 2.63 -8.21
CA ALA A 31 36.98 2.16 -7.18
C ALA A 31 36.47 3.32 -6.30
N SER A 32 37.34 4.23 -5.86
CA SER A 32 36.97 5.41 -5.08
C SER A 32 36.03 6.33 -5.87
N LEU A 33 36.30 6.56 -7.16
CA LEU A 33 35.45 7.36 -8.03
C LEU A 33 34.07 6.73 -8.22
N ALA A 34 34.00 5.41 -8.42
CA ALA A 34 32.74 4.69 -8.56
C ALA A 34 31.85 4.83 -7.32
N CYS A 35 32.45 4.67 -6.12
CA CYS A 35 31.75 4.91 -4.85
C CYS A 35 31.27 6.35 -4.71
N LEU A 36 32.10 7.34 -5.04
CA LEU A 36 31.72 8.76 -4.95
C LEU A 36 30.56 9.12 -5.88
N ILE A 37 30.56 8.61 -7.12
CA ILE A 37 29.48 8.82 -8.09
C ILE A 37 28.18 8.22 -7.55
N ALA A 38 28.21 7.00 -7.03
CA ALA A 38 27.02 6.32 -6.52
C ALA A 38 26.44 7.03 -5.28
N VAL A 39 27.29 7.40 -4.30
CA VAL A 39 26.86 8.16 -3.11
C VAL A 39 26.30 9.53 -3.52
N SER A 40 26.94 10.22 -4.47
CA SER A 40 26.46 11.53 -4.94
C SER A 40 25.14 11.42 -5.71
N ALA A 41 24.92 10.34 -6.46
CA ALA A 41 23.65 10.10 -7.15
C ALA A 41 22.51 9.89 -6.16
N ASP A 42 22.73 9.12 -5.09
CA ASP A 42 21.76 8.95 -4.01
C ASP A 42 21.46 10.29 -3.30
N LEU A 43 22.50 11.09 -3.01
CA LEU A 43 22.37 12.44 -2.44
C LEU A 43 21.50 13.37 -3.31
N ILE A 44 21.78 13.44 -4.61
CA ILE A 44 21.02 14.28 -5.55
C ILE A 44 19.58 13.78 -5.68
N HIS A 45 19.37 12.45 -5.68
CA HIS A 45 18.04 11.87 -5.75
C HIS A 45 17.19 12.21 -4.52
N GLY A 46 17.76 12.12 -3.31
CA GLY A 46 17.07 12.50 -2.08
C GLY A 46 16.69 13.98 -2.04
N ILE A 47 17.62 14.87 -2.40
CA ILE A 47 17.38 16.32 -2.44
C ILE A 47 16.27 16.66 -3.44
N ARG A 48 16.29 16.07 -4.65
CA ARG A 48 15.24 16.27 -5.66
C ARG A 48 13.87 15.74 -5.23
N GLY A 49 13.84 14.67 -4.45
CA GLY A 49 12.61 14.09 -3.92
C GLY A 49 11.97 14.87 -2.77
N ARG A 50 12.60 15.95 -2.26
CA ARG A 50 12.22 16.65 -1.01
C ARG A 50 12.02 15.69 0.17
N LYS A 51 12.66 14.52 0.12
CA LYS A 51 12.69 13.58 1.24
C LYS A 51 13.97 13.89 2.01
N LEU A 52 13.85 14.18 3.30
CA LEU A 52 15.00 14.38 4.21
C LEU A 52 15.86 13.11 4.38
N TRP A 53 15.47 12.00 3.73
CA TRP A 53 16.08 10.69 3.87
C TRP A 53 16.27 10.03 2.51
N PHE A 54 17.48 9.51 2.28
CA PHE A 54 17.91 8.92 1.01
C PHE A 54 17.45 7.45 0.93
N PRO A 55 16.55 7.06 0.01
CA PRO A 55 16.56 5.69 -0.46
C PRO A 55 17.89 5.51 -1.20
N SER A 56 18.81 4.71 -0.65
CA SER A 56 20.08 4.38 -1.30
C SER A 56 19.82 3.48 -2.51
N LYS A 57 19.29 4.05 -3.59
CA LYS A 57 18.94 3.25 -4.77
C LYS A 57 20.19 2.79 -5.50
N PHE A 58 21.24 3.61 -5.49
CA PHE A 58 22.47 3.37 -6.23
C PHE A 58 23.60 2.80 -5.34
N PHE A 59 23.61 3.10 -4.04
CA PHE A 59 24.66 2.68 -3.11
C PHE A 59 24.11 1.90 -1.90
N CYS A 60 23.36 0.82 -2.16
CA CYS A 60 23.01 -0.17 -1.12
C CYS A 60 24.24 -0.98 -0.68
N LEU A 61 24.36 -1.24 0.62
CA LEU A 61 25.32 -2.22 1.13
C LEU A 61 24.93 -3.61 0.66
N ASN A 62 25.76 -4.20 -0.18
CA ASN A 62 25.69 -5.58 -0.64
C ASN A 62 27.12 -6.12 -0.83
N ALA A 63 27.26 -7.42 -1.09
CA ALA A 63 28.58 -8.04 -1.26
C ALA A 63 29.47 -7.33 -2.30
N THR A 64 28.87 -6.87 -3.41
CA THR A 64 29.58 -6.18 -4.48
C THR A 64 30.07 -4.80 -4.06
N THR A 65 29.21 -3.97 -3.44
CA THR A 65 29.60 -2.64 -2.98
C THR A 65 30.62 -2.74 -1.85
N LEU A 66 30.50 -3.72 -0.95
CA LEU A 66 31.49 -3.99 0.09
C LEU A 66 32.86 -4.35 -0.49
N ALA A 67 32.92 -5.16 -1.55
CA ALA A 67 34.18 -5.48 -2.22
C ALA A 67 34.82 -4.23 -2.86
N ILE A 68 34.02 -3.37 -3.51
CA ILE A 68 34.51 -2.12 -4.09
C ILE A 68 35.00 -1.17 -2.99
N ILE A 69 34.28 -1.08 -1.86
CA ILE A 69 34.71 -0.29 -0.70
C ILE A 69 36.04 -0.80 -0.15
N ALA A 70 36.21 -2.13 0.01
CA ALA A 70 37.45 -2.72 0.48
C ALA A 70 38.66 -2.38 -0.41
N VAL A 71 38.45 -2.30 -1.72
CA VAL A 71 39.46 -1.83 -2.68
C VAL A 71 39.73 -0.33 -2.52
N ALA A 72 38.68 0.48 -2.41
CA ALA A 72 38.79 1.94 -2.30
C ALA A 72 39.53 2.38 -1.02
N VAL A 73 39.35 1.66 0.10
CA VAL A 73 40.00 1.99 1.38
C VAL A 73 41.40 1.42 1.55
N LYS A 74 41.95 0.76 0.52
CA LYS A 74 43.20 0.00 0.59
C LYS A 74 44.40 0.84 1.07
N LEU A 75 44.43 2.14 0.75
CA LEU A 75 45.50 3.06 1.19
C LEU A 75 45.50 3.28 2.71
N SER A 76 44.33 3.32 3.35
CA SER A 76 44.22 3.45 4.81
C SER A 76 44.65 2.17 5.55
N VAL A 77 44.47 1.01 4.91
CA VAL A 77 44.75 -0.32 5.49
C VAL A 77 46.21 -0.73 5.29
N ASP A 78 46.98 -0.05 4.44
CA ASP A 78 48.36 -0.41 4.11
C ASP A 78 49.35 -0.10 5.23
N LEU A 79 49.82 -1.15 5.91
CA LEU A 79 50.85 -1.11 6.96
C LEU A 79 52.27 -1.33 6.43
N ASN A 80 52.42 -1.88 5.23
CA ASN A 80 53.71 -2.36 4.74
C ASN A 80 54.49 -1.29 3.99
N THR A 81 53.82 -0.21 3.57
CA THR A 81 54.46 0.90 2.87
C THR A 81 54.47 2.19 3.72
N PRO A 82 55.65 2.78 4.00
CA PRO A 82 55.78 3.90 4.93
C PRO A 82 55.18 5.22 4.38
N MET A 83 55.03 5.38 3.06
CA MET A 83 54.33 6.52 2.40
C MET A 83 54.55 7.89 3.11
N PRO A 84 55.80 8.39 3.22
CA PRO A 84 56.14 9.54 4.07
C PRO A 84 55.81 10.90 3.44
N HIS A 85 55.52 10.96 2.13
CA HIS A 85 55.25 12.23 1.46
C HIS A 85 53.93 12.84 1.94
N ARG A 86 53.85 14.17 2.02
CA ARG A 86 52.65 14.90 2.47
C ARG A 86 51.40 14.54 1.66
N HIS A 87 51.56 14.35 0.35
CA HIS A 87 50.47 13.93 -0.54
C HIS A 87 49.99 12.51 -0.24
N ASP A 88 50.91 11.59 0.06
CA ASP A 88 50.57 10.20 0.39
C ASP A 88 49.83 10.12 1.73
N GLN A 89 50.27 10.88 2.74
CA GLN A 89 49.57 10.98 4.02
C GLN A 89 48.19 11.63 3.89
N LEU A 90 48.02 12.60 2.98
CA LEU A 90 46.71 13.17 2.66
C LEU A 90 45.80 12.13 1.97
N SER A 91 46.34 11.30 1.08
CA SER A 91 45.59 10.21 0.46
C SER A 91 45.14 9.15 1.46
N LYS A 92 45.98 8.79 2.45
CA LYS A 92 45.59 7.92 3.58
C LYS A 92 44.45 8.53 4.41
N LEU A 93 44.56 9.82 4.75
CA LEU A 93 43.52 10.56 5.47
C LEU A 93 42.20 10.60 4.68
N SER A 94 42.28 10.92 3.39
CA SER A 94 41.11 11.00 2.49
C SER A 94 40.41 9.66 2.32
N SER A 95 41.16 8.56 2.23
CA SER A 95 40.63 7.20 2.19
C SER A 95 39.89 6.84 3.49
N SER A 96 40.40 7.29 4.64
CA SER A 96 39.74 7.13 5.95
C SER A 96 38.51 8.04 6.11
N ALA A 97 38.51 9.24 5.52
CA ALA A 97 37.33 10.10 5.48
C ALA A 97 36.21 9.50 4.61
N MET A 98 36.59 8.89 3.49
CA MET A 98 35.67 8.27 2.54
C MET A 98 34.83 7.16 3.18
N ILE A 99 35.41 6.32 4.05
CA ILE A 99 34.63 5.28 4.75
C ILE A 99 33.61 5.87 5.71
N CYS A 100 33.91 6.99 6.39
CA CYS A 100 32.92 7.71 7.21
C CYS A 100 31.75 8.20 6.37
N THR A 101 32.04 8.81 5.22
CA THR A 101 31.01 9.27 4.27
C THR A 101 30.16 8.10 3.77
N ILE A 102 30.77 6.98 3.44
CA ILE A 102 30.06 5.76 3.04
C ILE A 102 29.15 5.25 4.15
N MET A 103 29.67 5.08 5.38
CA MET A 103 28.88 4.61 6.52
C MET A 103 27.67 5.51 6.77
N ALA A 104 27.88 6.82 6.84
CA ALA A 104 26.82 7.80 7.08
C ALA A 104 25.72 7.75 6.00
N ASN A 105 26.10 7.63 4.72
CA ASN A 105 25.14 7.56 3.62
C ASN A 105 24.47 6.18 3.46
N SER A 106 25.10 5.12 3.96
CA SER A 106 24.55 3.76 3.93
C SER A 106 23.64 3.41 5.11
N MET A 107 23.71 4.17 6.20
CA MET A 107 22.91 3.95 7.41
C MET A 107 21.39 3.84 7.16
N PRO A 108 20.79 4.65 6.26
CA PRO A 108 19.39 4.50 5.87
C PRO A 108 19.04 3.16 5.22
N SER A 109 19.96 2.55 4.48
CA SER A 109 19.69 1.32 3.73
C SER A 109 19.41 0.14 4.67
N LEU A 110 19.93 0.19 5.91
CA LEU A 110 19.73 -0.83 6.94
C LEU A 110 18.26 -1.02 7.35
N GLY A 111 17.41 -0.01 7.13
CA GLY A 111 15.98 -0.08 7.46
C GLY A 111 15.10 -0.65 6.34
N VAL A 112 15.63 -0.88 5.14
CA VAL A 112 14.87 -1.23 3.94
C VAL A 112 15.13 -2.67 3.46
N THR A 113 16.33 -3.20 3.70
CA THR A 113 16.74 -4.53 3.22
C THR A 113 16.32 -5.66 4.17
N GLU A 114 16.09 -6.87 3.64
CA GLU A 114 15.71 -8.04 4.44
C GLU A 114 16.70 -8.32 5.56
N ASN A 115 16.19 -8.61 6.76
CA ASN A 115 16.99 -8.72 7.99
C ASN A 115 18.24 -9.62 7.87
N LYS A 116 18.19 -10.69 7.08
CA LYS A 116 19.31 -11.63 6.94
C LYS A 116 20.49 -11.02 6.17
N ASP A 117 20.22 -10.49 4.98
CA ASP A 117 21.25 -9.89 4.12
C ASP A 117 21.80 -8.61 4.76
N THR A 118 20.94 -7.81 5.39
CA THR A 118 21.33 -6.61 6.15
C THR A 118 22.34 -6.93 7.24
N MET A 119 22.11 -7.99 8.02
CA MET A 119 23.03 -8.39 9.10
C MET A 119 24.37 -8.90 8.57
N MET A 120 24.37 -9.67 7.47
CA MET A 120 25.61 -10.14 6.86
C MET A 120 26.45 -8.97 6.31
N ASN A 121 25.81 -8.05 5.60
CA ASN A 121 26.49 -6.87 5.06
C ASN A 121 26.98 -5.94 6.18
N LEU A 122 26.21 -5.78 7.26
CA LEU A 122 26.64 -5.05 8.44
C LEU A 122 27.89 -5.66 9.09
N MET A 123 27.91 -6.99 9.29
CA MET A 123 29.08 -7.66 9.87
C MET A 123 30.34 -7.46 9.03
N ALA A 124 30.22 -7.46 7.70
CA ALA A 124 31.33 -7.14 6.81
C ALA A 124 31.82 -5.69 6.98
N VAL A 125 30.92 -4.71 7.11
CA VAL A 125 31.29 -3.31 7.42
C VAL A 125 31.98 -3.22 8.78
N VAL A 126 31.45 -3.90 9.81
CA VAL A 126 32.04 -3.93 11.15
C VAL A 126 33.47 -4.45 11.11
N ILE A 127 33.70 -5.59 10.45
CA ILE A 127 35.05 -6.17 10.30
C ILE A 127 35.97 -5.17 9.59
N LEU A 128 35.52 -4.59 8.46
CA LEU A 128 36.32 -3.64 7.69
C LEU A 128 36.70 -2.41 8.52
N VAL A 129 35.75 -1.78 9.20
CA VAL A 129 36.00 -0.55 9.97
C VAL A 129 36.88 -0.83 11.19
N VAL A 130 36.67 -1.95 11.89
CA VAL A 130 37.54 -2.37 13.00
C VAL A 130 38.97 -2.58 12.51
N THR A 131 39.16 -3.25 11.36
CA THR A 131 40.51 -3.44 10.78
C THR A 131 41.17 -2.10 10.44
N MET A 132 40.41 -1.14 9.89
CA MET A 132 40.92 0.21 9.62
C MET A 132 41.34 0.94 10.90
N ILE A 133 40.53 0.89 11.95
CA ILE A 133 40.85 1.52 13.24
C ILE A 133 42.15 0.94 13.82
N VAL A 134 42.27 -0.40 13.86
CA VAL A 134 43.48 -1.07 14.36
C VAL A 134 44.71 -0.68 13.53
N ASN A 135 44.59 -0.62 12.20
CA ASN A 135 45.71 -0.26 11.34
C ASN A 135 46.15 1.20 11.53
N ILE A 136 45.21 2.12 11.69
CA ILE A 136 45.52 3.53 11.99
C ILE A 136 46.21 3.62 13.36
N CYS A 137 45.76 2.89 14.37
CA CYS A 137 46.45 2.83 15.68
C CYS A 137 47.88 2.32 15.54
N ILE A 138 48.14 1.28 14.74
CA ILE A 138 49.49 0.77 14.50
C ILE A 138 50.34 1.84 13.79
N GLN A 139 49.82 2.50 12.75
CA GLN A 139 50.52 3.58 12.03
C GLN A 139 50.82 4.80 12.93
N PHE A 140 49.97 5.03 13.92
CA PHE A 140 50.11 6.08 14.92
C PHE A 140 51.22 5.76 15.94
N VAL A 141 51.25 4.53 16.46
CA VAL A 141 52.29 4.06 17.40
C VAL A 141 53.66 3.97 16.74
N THR A 142 53.71 3.54 15.48
CA THR A 142 54.95 3.40 14.70
C THR A 142 55.50 4.74 14.20
N GLY A 143 54.77 5.85 14.37
CA GLY A 143 55.19 7.19 13.93
C GLY A 143 55.14 7.40 12.41
N VAL A 144 54.51 6.47 11.66
CA VAL A 144 54.35 6.56 10.20
C VAL A 144 53.41 7.71 9.82
N ILE A 145 52.41 8.02 10.66
CA ILE A 145 51.56 9.21 10.52
C ILE A 145 52.05 10.28 11.50
N TYR A 146 52.58 11.38 10.97
CA TYR A 146 53.09 12.49 11.80
C TYR A 146 52.65 13.89 11.32
N VAL A 147 52.32 14.09 10.04
CA VAL A 147 51.94 15.43 9.54
C VAL A 147 50.50 15.79 9.92
N PHE A 148 49.55 14.85 9.78
CA PHE A 148 48.11 15.07 10.00
C PHE A 148 47.56 14.24 11.16
N TRP A 149 48.28 14.20 12.28
CA TRP A 149 48.00 13.29 13.40
C TRP A 149 46.70 13.64 14.13
N VAL A 150 46.37 14.94 14.26
CA VAL A 150 45.13 15.42 14.87
C VAL A 150 43.92 15.05 14.02
N GLU A 151 44.02 15.21 12.70
CA GLU A 151 42.97 14.88 11.75
C GLU A 151 42.71 13.37 11.71
N HIS A 152 43.76 12.54 11.74
CA HIS A 152 43.60 11.08 11.82
C HIS A 152 42.93 10.65 13.13
N ALA A 153 43.27 11.29 14.26
CA ALA A 153 42.61 11.02 15.54
C ALA A 153 41.12 11.40 15.51
N LEU A 154 40.78 12.55 14.91
CA LEU A 154 39.39 12.98 14.74
C LEU A 154 38.59 12.03 13.83
N ILE A 155 39.17 11.59 12.71
CA ILE A 155 38.52 10.64 11.80
C ILE A 155 38.34 9.27 12.46
N MET A 156 39.32 8.79 13.24
CA MET A 156 39.20 7.55 14.01
C MET A 156 38.04 7.62 15.01
N LEU A 157 37.91 8.74 15.73
CA LEU A 157 36.81 8.97 16.66
C LEU A 157 35.46 8.96 15.93
N LEU A 158 35.39 9.64 14.78
CA LEU A 158 34.18 9.69 13.95
C LEU A 158 33.80 8.31 13.41
N MET A 159 34.77 7.50 12.96
CA MET A 159 34.55 6.12 12.52
C MET A 159 33.93 5.27 13.63
N LEU A 160 34.44 5.39 14.86
CA LEU A 160 33.92 4.66 16.01
C LEU A 160 32.47 5.05 16.32
N ILE A 161 32.16 6.36 16.34
CA ILE A 161 30.80 6.86 16.58
C ILE A 161 29.83 6.37 15.50
N LEU A 162 30.22 6.47 14.22
CA LEU A 162 29.40 6.00 13.10
C LEU A 162 29.18 4.48 13.14
N LEU A 163 30.20 3.71 13.53
CA LEU A 163 30.06 2.25 13.68
C LEU A 163 29.11 1.88 14.82
N MET A 164 29.22 2.54 15.97
CA MET A 164 28.34 2.30 17.12
C MET A 164 26.88 2.68 16.80
N THR A 165 26.67 3.79 16.10
CA THR A 165 25.33 4.24 15.70
C THR A 165 24.71 3.32 14.65
N MET A 166 25.47 2.91 13.63
CA MET A 166 25.03 1.93 12.62
C MET A 166 24.66 0.57 13.23
N THR A 167 25.48 0.04 14.12
CA THR A 167 25.23 -1.26 14.78
C THR A 167 24.04 -1.19 15.74
N ALA A 168 23.93 -0.15 16.57
CA ALA A 168 22.77 0.07 17.42
C ALA A 168 21.48 0.19 16.60
N SER A 169 21.57 0.82 15.42
CA SER A 169 20.43 0.99 14.54
C SER A 169 19.98 -0.31 13.91
N ALA A 170 20.91 -1.11 13.41
CA ALA A 170 20.61 -2.42 12.83
C ALA A 170 19.97 -3.39 13.84
N ILE A 171 20.26 -3.27 15.13
CA ILE A 171 19.63 -4.06 16.18
C ILE A 171 18.23 -3.50 16.55
N SER A 172 18.08 -2.18 16.57
CA SER A 172 16.85 -1.51 17.03
C SER A 172 15.74 -1.54 15.98
N ILE A 173 16.07 -1.36 14.70
CA ILE A 173 15.12 -1.29 13.58
C ILE A 173 14.24 -2.56 13.50
N PRO A 174 14.78 -3.80 13.49
CA PRO A 174 13.94 -5.00 13.42
C PRO A 174 13.01 -5.18 14.63
N LYS A 175 13.50 -4.86 15.84
CA LYS A 175 12.70 -4.91 17.07
C LYS A 175 11.55 -3.92 17.02
N MET A 176 11.83 -2.71 16.55
CA MET A 176 10.85 -1.64 16.43
C MET A 176 9.83 -1.95 15.32
N LYS A 177 10.25 -2.51 14.17
CA LYS A 177 9.34 -3.02 13.13
C LYS A 177 8.41 -4.10 13.68
N HIS A 178 8.95 -5.06 14.44
CA HIS A 178 8.13 -6.11 15.06
C HIS A 178 7.15 -5.55 16.09
N TYR A 179 7.61 -4.62 16.95
CA TYR A 179 6.76 -3.94 17.92
C TYR A 179 5.62 -3.16 17.24
N PHE A 180 5.93 -2.43 16.16
CA PHE A 180 4.92 -1.69 15.41
C PHE A 180 3.93 -2.61 14.71
N GLU A 181 4.34 -3.72 14.11
CA GLU A 181 3.38 -4.71 13.57
C GLU A 181 2.45 -5.26 14.65
N LEU A 182 3.00 -5.60 15.82
CA LEU A 182 2.19 -6.12 16.92
C LEU A 182 1.17 -5.08 17.39
N LYS A 183 1.62 -3.84 17.63
CA LYS A 183 0.74 -2.74 18.06
C LYS A 183 -0.29 -2.39 16.98
N TYR A 184 0.06 -2.49 15.71
CA TYR A 184 -0.88 -2.30 14.61
C TYR A 184 -1.98 -3.37 14.61
N LYS A 185 -1.64 -4.65 14.80
CA LYS A 185 -2.62 -5.74 14.90
C LYS A 185 -3.55 -5.58 16.11
N ILE A 186 -3.03 -5.16 17.27
CA ILE A 186 -3.86 -4.87 18.44
C ILE A 186 -4.85 -3.74 18.14
N ASN A 187 -4.39 -2.68 17.48
CA ASN A 187 -5.26 -1.57 17.09
C ASN A 187 -6.27 -1.97 16.00
N GLU A 188 -5.92 -2.91 15.11
CA GLU A 188 -6.84 -3.49 14.13
C GLU A 188 -8.04 -4.15 14.82
N GLU A 189 -7.76 -4.99 15.82
CA GLU A 189 -8.78 -5.69 16.60
C GLU A 189 -9.67 -4.70 17.36
N ALA A 190 -9.08 -3.72 18.04
CA ALA A 190 -9.83 -2.68 18.74
C ALA A 190 -10.71 -1.82 17.81
N LEU A 191 -10.22 -1.50 16.59
CA LEU A 191 -11.03 -0.78 15.60
C LEU A 191 -12.15 -1.64 15.01
N LYS A 192 -11.97 -2.96 14.90
CA LYS A 192 -13.03 -3.89 14.48
C LYS A 192 -14.11 -4.02 15.56
N GLU A 193 -13.73 -4.10 16.84
CA GLU A 193 -14.69 -4.17 17.96
C GLU A 193 -15.55 -2.91 18.04
N SER A 194 -14.93 -1.72 18.03
CA SER A 194 -15.68 -0.46 18.00
C SER A 194 -16.60 -0.35 16.78
N SER A 195 -16.30 -1.03 15.68
CA SER A 195 -17.15 -0.99 14.49
C SER A 195 -18.46 -1.75 14.59
N ASN A 196 -18.53 -2.77 15.45
CA ASN A 196 -19.75 -3.50 15.72
C ASN A 196 -20.70 -2.72 16.65
N GLU A 197 -20.19 -1.76 17.43
CA GLU A 197 -20.98 -0.90 18.32
C GLU A 197 -21.62 0.30 17.59
N PHE A 198 -21.03 0.79 16.49
CA PHE A 198 -21.57 1.92 15.70
C PHE A 198 -22.81 1.57 14.84
N GLY A 199 -23.43 0.41 15.04
CA GLY A 199 -24.61 -0.04 14.31
C GLY A 199 -25.90 0.70 14.62
N GLU A 200 -25.92 1.60 15.62
CA GLU A 200 -27.18 2.20 16.12
C GLU A 200 -27.32 3.72 15.94
N GLU A 201 -26.30 4.45 15.48
CA GLU A 201 -26.42 5.91 15.23
C GLU A 201 -26.33 6.26 13.74
N GLY A 202 -27.43 6.76 13.19
CA GLY A 202 -27.60 7.03 11.76
C GLY A 202 -26.78 8.21 11.18
N ASN A 203 -26.71 8.21 9.84
CA ASN A 203 -26.27 9.29 8.94
C ASN A 203 -24.86 9.87 9.17
N GLN A 204 -23.85 9.04 9.47
CA GLN A 204 -22.45 9.46 9.60
C GLN A 204 -21.40 8.46 9.08
N VAL A 205 -21.74 7.45 8.26
CA VAL A 205 -20.78 6.42 7.79
C VAL A 205 -19.55 7.03 7.14
N VAL A 206 -19.70 8.07 6.31
CA VAL A 206 -18.56 8.77 5.69
C VAL A 206 -17.67 9.44 6.74
N ASN A 207 -18.25 10.06 7.77
CA ASN A 207 -17.50 10.73 8.83
C ASN A 207 -16.77 9.72 9.73
N ILE A 208 -17.43 8.63 10.09
CA ILE A 208 -16.84 7.52 10.85
C ILE A 208 -15.70 6.90 10.06
N LEU A 209 -15.90 6.61 8.77
CA LEU A 209 -14.87 6.05 7.90
C LEU A 209 -13.70 7.02 7.73
N ARG A 210 -13.97 8.33 7.60
CA ARG A 210 -12.93 9.37 7.56
C ARG A 210 -12.10 9.39 8.84
N ASP A 211 -12.74 9.38 10.01
CA ASP A 211 -12.05 9.36 11.30
C ASP A 211 -11.19 8.09 11.47
N ARG A 212 -11.74 6.92 11.09
CA ARG A 212 -10.98 5.66 11.08
C ARG A 212 -9.78 5.72 10.16
N LEU A 213 -9.95 6.15 8.91
CA LEU A 213 -8.84 6.26 7.97
C LEU A 213 -7.79 7.26 8.46
N MET A 214 -8.19 8.33 9.14
CA MET A 214 -7.25 9.29 9.74
C MET A 214 -6.44 8.64 10.87
N LYS A 215 -7.06 7.85 11.75
CA LYS A 215 -6.35 7.07 12.78
C LYS A 215 -5.38 6.06 12.16
N ILE A 216 -5.84 5.32 11.15
CA ILE A 216 -5.02 4.33 10.45
C ILE A 216 -3.84 4.99 9.72
N TRP A 217 -4.06 6.15 9.08
CA TRP A 217 -3.00 6.92 8.44
C TRP A 217 -1.95 7.33 9.47
N MET A 218 -2.39 7.88 10.61
CA MET A 218 -1.51 8.29 11.68
C MET A 218 -0.61 7.13 12.15
N MET A 219 -1.20 5.95 12.37
CA MET A 219 -0.45 4.74 12.72
C MET A 219 0.52 4.30 11.63
N SER A 220 0.10 4.39 10.37
CA SER A 220 0.91 3.96 9.22
C SER A 220 2.10 4.87 8.99
N HIS A 221 1.91 6.18 9.13
CA HIS A 221 2.96 7.17 8.96
C HIS A 221 4.02 7.09 10.08
N THR A 222 3.57 6.94 11.33
CA THR A 222 4.45 6.79 12.51
C THR A 222 5.19 5.46 12.55
N SER A 223 4.62 4.40 11.95
CA SER A 223 5.25 3.09 11.81
C SER A 223 6.15 2.98 10.58
N SER A 224 6.25 4.03 9.75
CA SER A 224 7.05 3.99 8.53
C SER A 224 8.54 3.83 8.84
N PRO A 225 9.31 3.08 8.02
CA PRO A 225 10.75 2.93 8.23
C PRO A 225 11.51 4.26 8.20
N GLN A 226 10.99 5.25 7.46
CA GLN A 226 11.55 6.59 7.38
C GLN A 226 11.41 7.34 8.71
N PHE A 227 10.23 7.31 9.33
CA PHE A 227 10.01 7.93 10.63
C PHE A 227 10.85 7.26 11.72
N MET A 228 10.90 5.92 11.71
CA MET A 228 11.79 5.16 12.59
C MET A 228 13.26 5.57 12.42
N GLY A 229 13.72 5.76 11.17
CA GLY A 229 15.07 6.25 10.87
C GLY A 229 15.33 7.66 11.41
N ILE A 230 14.38 8.60 11.26
CA ILE A 230 14.50 9.97 11.78
C ILE A 230 14.66 9.96 13.30
N VAL A 231 13.81 9.23 14.02
CA VAL A 231 13.86 9.14 15.48
C VAL A 231 15.21 8.62 15.97
N LEU A 232 15.70 7.57 15.30
CA LEU A 232 16.97 6.94 15.63
C LEU A 232 18.15 7.86 15.35
N MET A 233 18.10 8.65 14.27
CA MET A 233 19.11 9.66 13.94
C MET A 233 19.05 10.88 14.87
N CYS A 234 17.87 11.34 15.28
CA CYS A 234 17.73 12.39 16.28
C CYS A 234 18.37 11.97 17.60
N LYS A 235 18.10 10.74 18.05
CA LYS A 235 18.76 10.16 19.24
C LYS A 235 20.26 10.00 19.02
N ALA A 236 20.71 9.49 17.88
CA ALA A 236 22.13 9.37 17.55
C ALA A 236 22.83 10.73 17.57
N THR A 237 22.21 11.77 17.01
CA THR A 237 22.73 13.14 16.99
C THR A 237 22.85 13.70 18.41
N GLN A 238 21.87 13.43 19.28
CA GLN A 238 21.95 13.78 20.70
C GLN A 238 23.13 13.06 21.38
N TYR A 239 23.33 11.77 21.13
CA TYR A 239 24.50 11.04 21.65
C TYR A 239 25.82 11.57 21.13
N VAL A 240 25.92 11.89 19.82
CA VAL A 240 27.11 12.50 19.22
C VAL A 240 27.38 13.86 19.86
N SER A 241 26.36 14.69 20.05
CA SER A 241 26.48 16.00 20.69
C SER A 241 26.97 15.89 22.13
N ILE A 242 26.37 15.00 22.94
CA ILE A 242 26.80 14.75 24.32
C ILE A 242 28.25 14.25 24.37
N PHE A 243 28.61 13.33 23.46
CA PHE A 243 29.96 12.78 23.38
C PHE A 243 31.01 13.81 22.95
N LEU A 244 30.69 14.65 21.96
CA LEU A 244 31.54 15.77 21.55
C LEU A 244 31.71 16.78 22.69
N MET A 245 30.63 17.11 23.40
CA MET A 245 30.70 17.98 24.59
C MET A 245 31.54 17.36 25.70
N PHE A 246 31.42 16.05 25.96
CA PHE A 246 32.27 15.34 26.92
C PHE A 246 33.75 15.41 26.53
N TRP A 247 34.09 15.25 25.25
CA TRP A 247 35.45 15.40 24.74
C TRP A 247 35.96 16.84 24.85
N ILE A 248 35.14 17.82 24.51
CA ILE A 248 35.47 19.25 24.67
C ILE A 248 35.69 19.57 26.14
N MET A 249 34.86 19.06 27.05
CA MET A 249 35.01 19.24 28.49
C MET A 249 36.26 18.54 29.02
N THR A 250 36.57 17.33 28.55
CA THR A 250 37.79 16.61 28.94
C THR A 250 39.05 17.32 28.40
N CYS A 251 39.00 17.82 27.17
CA CYS A 251 40.07 18.61 26.55
C CYS A 251 40.20 19.97 27.22
N TYR A 252 39.09 20.59 27.60
CA TYR A 252 39.04 21.82 28.38
C TYR A 252 39.60 21.59 29.78
N ASP A 253 39.31 20.48 30.44
CA ASP A 253 39.89 20.11 31.73
C ASP A 253 41.37 19.75 31.63
N HIS A 254 41.82 19.20 30.50
CA HIS A 254 43.23 18.95 30.22
C HIS A 254 43.97 20.26 29.92
N CYS A 255 43.39 21.12 29.09
CA CYS A 255 43.85 22.48 28.82
C CYS A 255 43.76 23.36 30.06
N LYS A 256 42.79 23.15 30.95
CA LYS A 256 42.64 23.79 32.25
C LYS A 256 43.57 23.16 33.28
N LYS A 257 43.99 21.91 33.20
CA LYS A 257 45.13 21.39 34.00
C LYS A 257 46.45 21.99 33.52
N LEU A 258 46.58 22.22 32.22
CA LEU A 258 47.71 22.92 31.60
C LEU A 258 47.69 24.43 31.92
N LYS A 259 46.50 25.05 31.95
CA LYS A 259 46.23 26.44 32.34
C LYS A 259 45.98 26.63 33.83
N SER A 260 45.78 25.63 34.68
CA SER A 260 45.65 25.80 36.14
C SER A 260 47.01 25.75 36.81
N LYS A 261 48.07 25.53 36.02
CA LYS A 261 49.40 26.09 36.26
C LYS A 261 49.46 27.62 35.99
N VAL A 262 48.40 28.24 35.44
CA VAL A 262 48.29 29.66 35.03
C VAL A 262 46.83 30.19 35.21
N SER A 263 46.39 30.29 36.46
CA SER A 263 45.26 31.11 36.95
C SER A 263 43.77 30.77 36.62
N PHE A 264 43.07 30.53 37.74
CA PHE A 264 41.71 30.85 38.25
C PHE A 264 40.43 31.11 37.39
N SER A 265 39.34 30.59 37.98
CA SER A 265 37.91 30.51 37.63
C SER A 265 37.09 31.81 37.78
N ILE A 266 35.84 31.84 37.27
CA ILE A 266 34.58 32.24 37.97
C ILE A 266 33.34 32.04 37.06
N SER A 267 32.18 31.85 37.71
CA SER A 267 30.88 31.27 37.34
C SER A 267 29.71 32.26 37.10
N SER A 268 28.60 31.82 36.48
CA SER A 268 27.19 32.14 36.85
C SER A 268 26.16 31.34 35.99
N VAL A 269 25.24 30.55 36.57
CA VAL A 269 23.84 30.77 37.06
C VAL A 269 22.76 30.88 35.95
N SER A 270 21.79 29.97 36.02
CA SER A 270 20.58 29.80 35.19
C SER A 270 19.33 30.41 35.83
N SER A 271 18.29 30.66 35.02
CA SER A 271 16.91 30.83 35.45
C SER A 271 15.96 30.28 34.37
N GLU A 272 14.94 29.55 34.77
CA GLU A 272 13.85 29.08 33.92
C GLU A 272 12.55 29.11 34.74
N GLY A 273 11.44 29.44 34.09
CA GLY A 273 10.13 29.49 34.73
C GLY A 273 8.99 29.30 33.74
N GLU A 274 7.93 28.66 34.28
CA GLU A 274 6.53 28.59 33.81
C GLU A 274 6.23 27.66 32.61
N SER A 275 5.02 27.11 32.43
CA SER A 275 3.83 26.79 33.23
C SER A 275 2.93 25.90 32.33
N LYS A 276 2.00 25.12 32.91
CA LYS A 276 1.14 24.14 32.19
C LYS A 276 -0.13 24.76 31.55
N PRO A 277 -0.71 24.12 30.51
CA PRO A 277 -2.14 24.25 30.22
C PRO A 277 -2.94 22.92 30.24
N VAL A 278 -4.27 23.12 30.31
CA VAL A 278 -5.42 22.21 30.52
C VAL A 278 -5.99 21.71 29.15
N PRO A 279 -6.79 20.61 29.07
CA PRO A 279 -6.66 19.60 28.00
C PRO A 279 -7.58 19.75 26.77
N LYS A 280 -7.12 19.19 25.64
CA LYS A 280 -7.82 18.99 24.36
C LYS A 280 -8.12 17.50 24.11
N LEU A 281 -9.18 17.26 23.33
CA LEU A 281 -9.69 15.98 22.80
C LEU A 281 -8.63 14.87 22.62
N ASP A 282 -8.84 13.70 23.24
CA ASP A 282 -7.83 12.64 23.39
C ASP A 282 -7.66 11.78 22.13
N LEU A 283 -6.89 12.29 21.17
CA LEU A 283 -6.31 11.50 20.07
C LEU A 283 -4.98 10.83 20.48
N ARG A 284 -4.50 11.04 21.72
CA ARG A 284 -3.16 10.62 22.19
C ARG A 284 -3.00 9.10 22.20
N ARG A 285 -4.09 8.35 22.37
CA ARG A 285 -4.09 6.87 22.40
C ARG A 285 -3.74 6.23 21.05
N PHE A 286 -3.90 6.96 19.95
CA PHE A 286 -3.60 6.48 18.60
C PHE A 286 -2.26 6.98 18.06
N VAL A 287 -1.60 7.89 18.79
CA VAL A 287 -0.23 8.32 18.48
C VAL A 287 0.75 7.49 19.31
N LEU A 288 1.64 6.80 18.60
CA LEU A 288 2.71 6.01 19.21
C LEU A 288 3.65 6.96 19.98
N HIS A 289 3.53 6.96 21.32
CA HIS A 289 4.38 7.73 22.21
C HIS A 289 5.85 7.39 21.96
N LEU A 290 6.61 8.40 21.53
CA LEU A 290 8.02 8.50 21.83
C LEU A 290 8.07 9.26 23.16
N GLU A 291 8.51 8.59 24.21
CA GLU A 291 8.64 9.15 25.56
C GLU A 291 9.45 10.47 25.51
N GLY A 292 8.80 11.61 25.74
CA GLY A 292 9.43 12.94 25.86
C GLY A 292 8.98 14.06 24.90
N GLU A 293 8.17 13.81 23.85
CA GLU A 293 7.89 14.83 22.81
C GLU A 293 6.39 15.06 22.53
N GLU A 294 5.62 15.57 23.51
CA GLU A 294 4.17 15.82 23.34
C GLU A 294 3.84 16.91 22.30
N GLU A 295 4.69 17.92 22.11
CA GLU A 295 4.47 18.99 21.13
C GLU A 295 4.68 18.49 19.68
N PHE A 296 5.65 17.61 19.45
CA PHE A 296 5.90 17.02 18.14
C PHE A 296 4.73 16.13 17.68
N VAL A 297 4.07 15.47 18.63
CA VAL A 297 2.86 14.69 18.40
C VAL A 297 1.70 15.58 17.91
N GLU A 298 1.46 16.74 18.51
CA GLU A 298 0.40 17.65 18.07
C GLU A 298 0.66 18.20 16.66
N VAL A 299 1.90 18.59 16.36
CA VAL A 299 2.30 19.07 15.03
C VAL A 299 2.13 17.98 13.97
N MET A 300 2.52 16.74 14.27
CA MET A 300 2.37 15.60 13.36
C MET A 300 0.89 15.24 13.13
N MET A 301 0.05 15.32 14.17
CA MET A 301 -1.39 15.10 14.04
C MET A 301 -2.04 16.14 13.12
N ASN A 302 -1.67 17.42 13.25
CA ASN A 302 -2.21 18.48 12.40
C ASN A 302 -1.80 18.29 10.94
N HIS A 303 -0.53 18.02 10.65
CA HIS A 303 -0.07 17.76 9.28
C HIS A 303 -0.74 16.54 8.63
N ASN A 304 -0.90 15.44 9.37
CA ASN A 304 -1.59 14.25 8.85
C ASN A 304 -3.09 14.48 8.62
N ARG A 305 -3.74 15.28 9.48
CA ARG A 305 -5.12 15.71 9.26
C ARG A 305 -5.26 16.46 7.95
N ASP A 306 -4.37 17.42 7.70
CA ASP A 306 -4.36 18.22 6.48
C ASP A 306 -4.09 17.35 5.24
N ALA A 307 -3.16 16.41 5.33
CA ALA A 307 -2.88 15.45 4.27
C ALA A 307 -4.10 14.57 3.95
N THR A 308 -4.76 14.01 4.98
CA THR A 308 -5.97 13.19 4.82
C THR A 308 -7.06 14.02 4.14
N ASN A 309 -7.32 15.24 4.62
CA ASN A 309 -8.32 16.14 4.06
C ASN A 309 -8.00 16.50 2.60
N HIS A 310 -6.74 16.77 2.29
CA HIS A 310 -6.28 17.06 0.93
C HIS A 310 -6.60 15.90 -0.02
N TRP A 311 -6.26 14.66 0.33
CA TRP A 311 -6.51 13.51 -0.54
C TRP A 311 -7.99 13.18 -0.71
N ILE A 312 -8.81 13.42 0.32
CA ILE A 312 -10.28 13.36 0.19
C ILE A 312 -10.75 14.38 -0.84
N GLN A 313 -10.32 15.64 -0.73
CA GLN A 313 -10.71 16.69 -1.69
C GLN A 313 -10.24 16.39 -3.12
N VAL A 314 -9.05 15.80 -3.28
CA VAL A 314 -8.55 15.34 -4.60
C VAL A 314 -9.44 14.22 -5.15
N GLY A 315 -9.91 13.30 -4.30
CA GLY A 315 -10.89 12.27 -4.65
C GLY A 315 -12.24 12.86 -5.05
N GLU A 316 -12.77 13.79 -4.26
CA GLU A 316 -14.05 14.47 -4.49
C GLU A 316 -14.09 15.18 -5.85
N LYS A 317 -12.97 15.78 -6.29
CA LYS A 317 -12.85 16.40 -7.62
C LYS A 317 -12.91 15.39 -8.77
N LYS A 318 -12.68 14.10 -8.51
CA LYS A 318 -12.65 13.01 -9.49
C LYS A 318 -13.80 12.00 -9.31
N GLN A 319 -14.93 12.45 -8.77
CA GLN A 319 -16.12 11.61 -8.62
C GLN A 319 -16.66 11.12 -9.97
N PRO A 320 -17.15 9.86 -10.04
CA PRO A 320 -17.70 9.28 -11.26
C PRO A 320 -19.12 9.80 -11.50
N LYS A 321 -19.26 10.81 -12.37
CA LYS A 321 -20.52 11.54 -12.56
C LYS A 321 -21.59 10.68 -13.24
N LEU A 322 -21.20 9.90 -14.24
CA LEU A 322 -22.13 9.05 -14.99
C LEU A 322 -22.62 7.88 -14.13
N LEU A 323 -21.74 7.31 -13.30
CA LEU A 323 -22.11 6.28 -12.33
C LEU A 323 -23.11 6.82 -11.31
N ILE A 324 -22.87 8.01 -10.77
CA ILE A 324 -23.77 8.63 -9.80
C ILE A 324 -25.15 8.87 -10.43
N GLU A 325 -25.20 9.37 -11.67
CA GLU A 325 -26.46 9.55 -12.42
C GLU A 325 -27.20 8.22 -12.62
N LEU A 326 -26.49 7.14 -12.95
CA LEU A 326 -27.11 5.82 -13.11
C LEU A 326 -27.70 5.31 -11.79
N LEU A 327 -26.94 5.41 -10.69
CA LEU A 327 -27.36 4.94 -9.36
C LEU A 327 -28.60 5.66 -8.82
N GLU A 328 -28.97 6.82 -9.36
CA GLU A 328 -30.26 7.46 -9.04
C GLU A 328 -31.46 6.61 -9.50
N LYS A 329 -31.27 5.71 -10.48
CA LYS A 329 -32.28 4.78 -11.00
C LYS A 329 -32.38 3.46 -10.23
N CYS A 330 -31.55 3.23 -9.22
CA CYS A 330 -31.58 2.00 -8.42
C CYS A 330 -32.92 1.80 -7.70
N SER A 331 -33.38 0.55 -7.64
CA SER A 331 -34.53 0.10 -6.87
C SER A 331 -34.19 -0.08 -5.38
N PHE A 332 -33.62 0.95 -4.74
CA PHE A 332 -33.18 0.89 -3.33
C PHE A 332 -34.27 0.39 -2.37
N LEU A 333 -35.50 0.86 -2.54
CA LEU A 333 -36.64 0.50 -1.69
C LEU A 333 -37.12 -0.94 -1.88
N GLN A 334 -36.72 -1.59 -2.97
CA GLN A 334 -37.05 -2.98 -3.30
C GLN A 334 -35.86 -3.93 -3.08
N GLY A 335 -34.82 -3.48 -2.37
CA GLY A 335 -33.65 -4.31 -2.07
C GLY A 335 -32.80 -4.66 -3.30
N PHE A 336 -32.69 -3.74 -4.27
CA PHE A 336 -31.94 -3.99 -5.52
C PHE A 336 -32.49 -5.20 -6.29
N LYS A 337 -33.79 -5.16 -6.62
CA LYS A 337 -34.52 -6.28 -7.25
C LYS A 337 -33.85 -6.78 -8.55
N GLY A 338 -33.13 -5.92 -9.27
CA GLY A 338 -32.35 -6.28 -10.44
C GLY A 338 -31.29 -7.37 -10.20
N VAL A 339 -30.81 -7.52 -8.95
CA VAL A 339 -29.87 -8.61 -8.57
C VAL A 339 -30.55 -9.98 -8.64
N GLU A 340 -31.85 -10.07 -8.41
CA GLU A 340 -32.62 -11.30 -8.60
C GLU A 340 -33.04 -11.46 -10.07
N ALA A 341 -33.45 -10.37 -10.72
CA ALA A 341 -34.13 -10.40 -12.01
C ALA A 341 -33.25 -10.80 -13.21
N PHE A 342 -31.93 -10.66 -13.13
CA PHE A 342 -31.04 -10.87 -14.30
C PHE A 342 -30.90 -12.35 -14.73
N ASP A 343 -31.11 -13.30 -13.82
CA ASP A 343 -31.01 -14.74 -14.09
C ASP A 343 -32.06 -15.53 -13.30
N SER A 344 -32.89 -16.29 -14.02
CA SER A 344 -33.98 -17.10 -13.47
C SER A 344 -33.55 -18.55 -13.20
N ASP A 345 -33.97 -19.10 -12.07
CA ASP A 345 -33.79 -20.52 -11.74
C ASP A 345 -34.58 -21.46 -12.67
N GLN A 346 -35.58 -20.94 -13.40
CA GLN A 346 -36.37 -21.72 -14.36
C GLN A 346 -35.60 -22.01 -15.66
N VAL A 347 -34.47 -21.33 -15.91
CA VAL A 347 -33.65 -21.56 -17.09
C VAL A 347 -32.75 -22.78 -16.87
N PHE A 348 -32.94 -23.80 -17.71
CA PHE A 348 -32.07 -24.99 -17.70
C PHE A 348 -30.62 -24.61 -18.00
N SER A 349 -29.71 -25.00 -17.10
CA SER A 349 -28.27 -24.84 -17.27
C SER A 349 -27.74 -25.72 -18.41
N LEU A 350 -26.68 -25.27 -19.10
CA LEU A 350 -25.94 -26.06 -20.10
C LEU A 350 -25.17 -27.26 -19.48
N HIS A 351 -25.23 -27.40 -18.15
CA HIS A 351 -24.63 -28.49 -17.40
C HIS A 351 -25.46 -28.80 -16.15
N ALA A 352 -25.31 -30.01 -15.60
CA ALA A 352 -26.03 -30.47 -14.41
C ALA A 352 -25.80 -29.58 -13.17
N GLN A 353 -24.65 -28.89 -13.09
CA GLN A 353 -24.33 -27.93 -12.05
C GLN A 353 -24.40 -26.49 -12.59
N VAL A 354 -24.88 -25.56 -11.76
CA VAL A 354 -24.97 -24.13 -12.05
C VAL A 354 -23.70 -23.43 -11.57
N ALA A 355 -23.05 -22.67 -12.46
CA ALA A 355 -21.92 -21.83 -12.07
C ALA A 355 -22.40 -20.60 -11.27
N PRO A 356 -21.69 -20.21 -10.19
CA PRO A 356 -21.99 -18.98 -9.45
C PRO A 356 -21.56 -17.74 -10.24
N TYR A 357 -22.04 -16.57 -9.84
CA TYR A 357 -21.62 -15.28 -10.41
C TYR A 357 -20.60 -14.54 -9.54
N SER A 358 -19.71 -13.78 -10.19
CA SER A 358 -19.04 -12.64 -9.57
C SER A 358 -19.91 -11.38 -9.74
N TRP A 359 -19.56 -10.26 -9.11
CA TRP A 359 -20.27 -8.99 -9.33
C TRP A 359 -20.06 -8.46 -10.75
N SER A 360 -18.83 -8.59 -11.27
CA SER A 360 -18.41 -8.08 -12.58
C SER A 360 -19.01 -8.85 -13.76
N LEU A 361 -19.15 -10.18 -13.67
CA LEU A 361 -19.59 -11.01 -14.80
C LEU A 361 -21.02 -10.69 -15.32
N PRO A 362 -22.07 -10.61 -14.48
CA PRO A 362 -23.41 -10.28 -14.97
C PRO A 362 -23.49 -8.85 -15.52
N LEU A 363 -22.74 -7.90 -14.96
CA LEU A 363 -22.69 -6.52 -15.47
C LEU A 363 -22.21 -6.47 -16.92
N VAL A 364 -21.08 -7.12 -17.21
CA VAL A 364 -20.49 -7.10 -18.56
C VAL A 364 -21.33 -7.91 -19.55
N THR A 365 -21.98 -8.98 -19.10
CA THR A 365 -22.90 -9.77 -19.94
C THR A 365 -24.16 -8.97 -20.29
N LEU A 366 -24.80 -8.32 -19.31
CA LEU A 366 -25.96 -7.46 -19.53
C LEU A 366 -25.62 -6.29 -20.48
N ALA A 367 -24.46 -5.69 -20.31
CA ALA A 367 -23.97 -4.65 -21.22
C ALA A 367 -23.71 -5.17 -22.64
N SER A 368 -23.15 -6.37 -22.78
CA SER A 368 -22.97 -7.03 -24.09
C SER A 368 -24.31 -7.21 -24.80
N ILE A 369 -25.36 -7.62 -24.07
CA ILE A 369 -26.71 -7.75 -24.60
C ILE A 369 -27.22 -6.38 -25.08
N VAL A 370 -27.05 -5.33 -24.27
CA VAL A 370 -27.45 -3.95 -24.63
C VAL A 370 -26.76 -3.46 -25.91
N VAL A 371 -25.47 -3.72 -26.07
CA VAL A 371 -24.71 -3.33 -27.28
C VAL A 371 -25.27 -4.03 -28.54
N ALA A 372 -25.79 -5.24 -28.39
CA ALA A 372 -26.37 -6.02 -29.49
C ALA A 372 -27.84 -5.70 -29.80
N LEU A 373 -28.54 -4.92 -28.98
CA LEU A 373 -29.98 -4.69 -29.18
C LEU A 373 -30.27 -3.89 -30.46
N PRO A 374 -31.22 -4.34 -31.29
CA PRO A 374 -31.66 -3.58 -32.46
C PRO A 374 -32.54 -2.40 -32.04
N ASN A 375 -32.55 -1.35 -32.85
CA ASN A 375 -33.44 -0.18 -32.70
C ASN A 375 -33.27 0.62 -31.41
N ILE A 376 -32.07 0.62 -30.80
CA ILE A 376 -31.74 1.49 -29.66
C ILE A 376 -30.84 2.64 -30.12
N ASN A 377 -31.07 3.83 -29.55
CA ASN A 377 -30.17 4.96 -29.76
C ASN A 377 -28.74 4.61 -29.32
N ARG A 378 -27.79 4.63 -30.27
CA ARG A 378 -26.38 4.32 -30.02
C ARG A 378 -25.73 5.26 -29.01
N ASP A 379 -26.18 6.50 -28.91
CA ASP A 379 -25.65 7.43 -27.89
C ASP A 379 -26.05 6.99 -26.47
N SER A 380 -27.25 6.43 -26.29
CA SER A 380 -27.70 5.89 -25.01
C SER A 380 -26.92 4.63 -24.63
N VAL A 381 -26.64 3.75 -25.60
CA VAL A 381 -25.79 2.55 -25.42
C VAL A 381 -24.37 2.98 -25.03
N LYS A 382 -23.78 3.92 -25.77
CA LYS A 382 -22.44 4.46 -25.49
C LYS A 382 -22.36 5.13 -24.13
N LYS A 383 -23.41 5.87 -23.72
CA LYS A 383 -23.49 6.45 -22.37
C LYS A 383 -23.45 5.36 -21.30
N LEU A 384 -24.21 4.28 -21.46
CA LEU A 384 -24.20 3.16 -20.51
C LEU A 384 -22.83 2.45 -20.44
N VAL A 385 -22.17 2.23 -21.59
CA VAL A 385 -20.80 1.66 -21.64
C VAL A 385 -19.81 2.57 -20.91
N ASN A 386 -19.85 3.89 -21.15
CA ASN A 386 -19.01 4.85 -20.43
C ASN A 386 -19.30 4.84 -18.91
N THR A 387 -20.57 4.70 -18.51
CA THR A 387 -20.92 4.54 -17.10
C THR A 387 -20.30 3.29 -16.48
N LEU A 388 -20.31 2.16 -17.18
CA LEU A 388 -19.68 0.93 -16.72
C LEU A 388 -18.16 1.06 -16.64
N ASN A 389 -17.52 1.81 -17.55
CA ASN A 389 -16.10 2.14 -17.45
C ASN A 389 -15.77 2.96 -16.19
N GLU A 390 -16.69 3.80 -15.71
CA GLU A 390 -16.56 4.46 -14.40
C GLU A 390 -16.80 3.49 -13.22
N GLY A 391 -17.75 2.56 -13.34
CA GLY A 391 -18.22 1.67 -12.27
C GLY A 391 -17.37 0.42 -12.02
N LEU A 392 -16.95 -0.29 -13.08
CA LEU A 392 -16.23 -1.56 -12.99
C LEU A 392 -14.92 -1.49 -12.18
N PRO A 393 -14.12 -0.40 -12.22
CA PRO A 393 -12.96 -0.28 -11.33
C PRO A 393 -13.31 -0.37 -9.84
N PHE A 394 -14.48 0.15 -9.43
CA PHE A 394 -14.94 0.05 -8.05
C PHE A 394 -15.47 -1.35 -7.72
N VAL A 395 -16.17 -2.00 -8.66
CA VAL A 395 -16.59 -3.41 -8.52
C VAL A 395 -15.37 -4.31 -8.34
N LYS A 396 -14.35 -4.15 -9.21
CA LYS A 396 -13.07 -4.87 -9.09
C LYS A 396 -12.37 -4.58 -7.78
N PHE A 397 -12.42 -3.33 -7.30
CA PHE A 397 -11.88 -2.95 -5.99
C PHE A 397 -12.60 -3.70 -4.86
N VAL A 398 -13.93 -3.80 -4.89
CA VAL A 398 -14.70 -4.60 -3.92
C VAL A 398 -14.34 -6.07 -4.00
N GLU A 399 -14.42 -6.66 -5.20
CA GLU A 399 -14.14 -8.09 -5.42
C GLU A 399 -12.73 -8.50 -4.97
N ASN A 400 -11.71 -7.67 -5.25
CA ASN A 400 -10.32 -7.97 -4.91
C ASN A 400 -10.01 -7.95 -3.41
N ASN A 401 -10.84 -7.28 -2.60
CA ASN A 401 -10.61 -7.12 -1.16
C ASN A 401 -11.60 -7.90 -0.30
N MET A 402 -12.60 -8.56 -0.91
CA MET A 402 -13.59 -9.40 -0.21
C MET A 402 -13.36 -10.90 -0.47
N ASP A 403 -13.00 -11.28 -1.71
CA ASP A 403 -12.86 -12.68 -2.11
C ASP A 403 -11.54 -13.30 -1.61
N LYS A 404 -11.62 -14.51 -1.01
CA LYS A 404 -10.46 -15.31 -0.59
C LYS A 404 -9.75 -16.03 -1.75
N GLY A 405 -10.20 -15.81 -2.99
CA GLY A 405 -9.56 -16.31 -4.22
C GLY A 405 -10.42 -17.32 -5.01
N GLU A 406 -11.64 -17.60 -4.57
CA GLU A 406 -12.51 -18.61 -5.17
C GLU A 406 -13.17 -18.13 -6.47
N LEU A 407 -13.31 -16.81 -6.66
CA LEU A 407 -13.99 -16.21 -7.82
C LEU A 407 -13.00 -15.63 -8.84
N VAL A 408 -11.70 -15.92 -8.73
CA VAL A 408 -10.66 -15.40 -9.65
C VAL A 408 -11.00 -15.69 -11.12
N LYS A 409 -11.45 -16.90 -11.45
CA LYS A 409 -11.78 -17.28 -12.84
C LYS A 409 -12.98 -16.53 -13.41
N LEU A 410 -14.00 -16.26 -12.57
CA LEU A 410 -15.17 -15.47 -12.95
C LEU A 410 -14.80 -14.01 -13.23
N ARG A 411 -13.93 -13.42 -12.40
CA ARG A 411 -13.41 -12.07 -12.61
C ARG A 411 -12.59 -11.97 -13.89
N THR A 412 -11.71 -12.94 -14.13
CA THR A 412 -10.97 -13.03 -15.40
C THR A 412 -11.92 -13.18 -16.60
N ALA A 413 -13.02 -13.92 -16.46
CA ALA A 413 -14.03 -14.03 -17.52
C ALA A 413 -14.66 -12.67 -17.81
N ALA A 414 -15.04 -11.93 -16.77
CA ALA A 414 -15.61 -10.61 -16.90
C ALA A 414 -14.64 -9.62 -17.58
N GLU A 415 -13.36 -9.65 -17.20
CA GLU A 415 -12.30 -8.81 -17.81
C GLU A 415 -12.10 -9.12 -19.29
N ILE A 416 -12.05 -10.40 -19.67
CA ILE A 416 -11.91 -10.82 -21.08
C ILE A 416 -13.11 -10.35 -21.90
N VAL A 417 -14.32 -10.54 -21.36
CA VAL A 417 -15.56 -10.12 -22.04
C VAL A 417 -15.59 -8.60 -22.18
N TRP A 418 -15.35 -7.86 -21.10
CA TRP A 418 -15.42 -6.40 -21.13
C TRP A 418 -14.40 -5.78 -22.08
N LEU A 419 -13.18 -6.28 -22.11
CA LEU A 419 -12.15 -5.82 -23.06
C LEU A 419 -12.60 -5.98 -24.52
N GLY A 420 -13.27 -7.08 -24.84
CA GLY A 420 -13.81 -7.32 -26.18
C GLY A 420 -14.97 -6.38 -26.53
N VAL A 421 -15.86 -6.14 -25.58
CA VAL A 421 -17.06 -5.31 -25.77
C VAL A 421 -16.67 -3.83 -25.86
N ASP A 422 -15.88 -3.32 -24.92
CA ASP A 422 -15.52 -1.90 -24.83
C ASP A 422 -14.63 -1.43 -26.00
N LEU A 423 -13.69 -2.28 -26.45
CA LEU A 423 -12.74 -1.90 -27.50
C LEU A 423 -13.21 -2.25 -28.92
N TYR A 424 -14.01 -3.31 -29.08
CA TYR A 424 -14.28 -3.90 -30.39
C TYR A 424 -15.76 -4.18 -30.65
N ASP A 425 -16.68 -3.83 -29.74
CA ASP A 425 -18.10 -4.22 -29.79
C ASP A 425 -18.27 -5.74 -30.01
N LYS A 426 -17.39 -6.56 -29.39
CA LYS A 426 -17.35 -8.02 -29.60
C LYS A 426 -17.46 -8.83 -28.31
N TRP A 427 -18.31 -9.85 -28.35
CA TRP A 427 -18.41 -10.85 -27.29
C TRP A 427 -17.84 -12.19 -27.76
N LEU A 428 -16.66 -12.59 -27.27
CA LEU A 428 -16.00 -13.87 -27.62
C LEU A 428 -16.04 -14.19 -29.13
N ASP A 429 -15.68 -13.22 -29.96
CA ASP A 429 -15.69 -13.25 -31.43
C ASP A 429 -17.06 -13.04 -32.11
N VAL A 430 -18.15 -12.83 -31.37
CA VAL A 430 -19.45 -12.40 -31.92
C VAL A 430 -19.46 -10.89 -32.04
N ASP A 431 -19.71 -10.38 -33.25
CA ASP A 431 -19.84 -8.94 -33.50
C ASP A 431 -21.22 -8.44 -33.04
N LEU A 432 -21.24 -7.73 -31.91
CA LEU A 432 -22.46 -7.21 -31.31
C LEU A 432 -23.00 -6.02 -32.10
N HIS A 433 -22.11 -5.23 -32.69
CA HIS A 433 -22.51 -4.10 -33.52
C HIS A 433 -23.20 -4.57 -34.79
N GLU A 434 -22.65 -5.58 -35.46
CA GLU A 434 -23.29 -6.20 -36.63
C GLU A 434 -24.69 -6.74 -36.28
N LEU A 435 -24.84 -7.40 -35.13
CA LEU A 435 -26.15 -7.88 -34.67
C LEU A 435 -27.15 -6.75 -34.44
N SER A 436 -26.70 -5.60 -33.91
CA SER A 436 -27.57 -4.44 -33.67
C SER A 436 -28.07 -3.75 -34.95
N LEU A 437 -27.34 -3.88 -36.06
CA LEU A 437 -27.68 -3.28 -37.36
C LEU A 437 -28.62 -4.16 -38.20
N GLN A 438 -28.74 -5.43 -37.85
CA GLN A 438 -29.64 -6.33 -38.56
C GLN A 438 -31.09 -5.96 -38.18
N ASP A 439 -31.95 -5.72 -39.17
CA ASP A 439 -33.38 -5.43 -38.98
C ASP A 439 -34.13 -6.68 -38.51
N LYS A 440 -33.84 -7.10 -37.27
CA LYS A 440 -34.28 -8.34 -36.65
C LYS A 440 -35.08 -8.04 -35.41
N SER A 441 -36.02 -8.93 -35.12
CA SER A 441 -36.80 -8.82 -33.89
C SER A 441 -35.90 -8.97 -32.66
N LEU A 442 -36.32 -8.38 -31.53
CA LEU A 442 -35.63 -8.52 -30.24
C LEU A 442 -35.40 -10.01 -29.89
N LYS A 443 -36.42 -10.84 -30.10
CA LYS A 443 -36.37 -12.29 -29.80
C LYS A 443 -35.29 -12.99 -30.62
N GLU A 444 -35.24 -12.73 -31.93
CA GLU A 444 -34.20 -13.31 -32.79
C GLU A 444 -32.79 -12.89 -32.37
N THR A 445 -32.60 -11.65 -31.93
CA THR A 445 -31.30 -11.16 -31.46
C THR A 445 -30.86 -11.91 -30.20
N LEU A 446 -31.76 -12.03 -29.22
CA LEU A 446 -31.49 -12.77 -27.98
C LEU A 446 -31.28 -14.27 -28.21
N GLU A 447 -32.03 -14.88 -29.13
CA GLU A 447 -31.85 -16.28 -29.52
C GLU A 447 -30.48 -16.50 -30.18
N LYS A 448 -30.06 -15.61 -31.08
CA LYS A 448 -28.74 -15.69 -31.72
C LYS A 448 -27.60 -15.58 -30.72
N LEU A 449 -27.72 -14.67 -29.74
CA LEU A 449 -26.73 -14.56 -28.67
C LEU A 449 -26.70 -15.84 -27.81
N ALA A 450 -27.86 -16.36 -27.42
CA ALA A 450 -27.96 -17.59 -26.63
C ALA A 450 -27.39 -18.80 -27.39
N ASP A 451 -27.69 -18.95 -28.67
CA ASP A 451 -27.19 -20.05 -29.51
C ASP A 451 -25.68 -19.91 -29.77
N ALA A 452 -25.20 -18.70 -30.05
CA ALA A 452 -23.78 -18.42 -30.18
C ALA A 452 -23.02 -18.75 -28.90
N ALA A 453 -23.62 -18.48 -27.73
CA ALA A 453 -23.08 -18.84 -26.44
C ALA A 453 -23.06 -20.36 -26.22
N LYS A 454 -24.15 -21.06 -26.56
CA LYS A 454 -24.24 -22.53 -26.47
C LYS A 454 -23.20 -23.23 -27.35
N ILE A 455 -23.04 -22.81 -28.61
CA ILE A 455 -22.05 -23.38 -29.54
C ILE A 455 -20.62 -23.21 -28.99
N ARG A 456 -20.30 -22.01 -28.49
CA ARG A 456 -18.97 -21.71 -27.93
C ARG A 456 -18.74 -22.42 -26.59
N TYR A 457 -19.78 -22.59 -25.80
CA TYR A 457 -19.75 -23.37 -24.57
C TYR A 457 -19.34 -24.82 -24.87
N GLU A 458 -20.03 -25.50 -25.80
CA GLU A 458 -19.71 -26.89 -26.14
C GLU A 458 -18.29 -27.03 -26.72
N LYS A 459 -17.88 -26.11 -27.60
CA LYS A 459 -16.51 -26.09 -28.14
C LYS A 459 -15.45 -25.93 -27.05
N SER A 460 -15.68 -25.01 -26.10
CA SER A 460 -14.74 -24.74 -25.01
C SER A 460 -14.74 -25.88 -23.99
N LYS A 461 -15.91 -26.42 -23.65
CA LYS A 461 -16.07 -27.55 -22.76
C LYS A 461 -15.39 -28.81 -23.30
N ALA A 462 -15.51 -29.11 -24.60
CA ALA A 462 -14.79 -30.21 -25.22
C ALA A 462 -13.27 -30.09 -25.05
N LYS A 463 -12.72 -28.87 -25.18
CA LYS A 463 -11.29 -28.60 -24.98
C LYS A 463 -10.84 -28.76 -23.51
N TYR A 464 -11.71 -28.45 -22.56
CA TYR A 464 -11.40 -28.45 -21.12
C TYR A 464 -12.19 -29.50 -20.33
N ASN A 465 -12.59 -30.60 -20.97
CA ASN A 465 -13.55 -31.55 -20.42
C ASN A 465 -13.08 -32.15 -19.07
N HIS A 466 -11.77 -32.43 -18.96
CA HIS A 466 -11.14 -32.90 -17.73
C HIS A 466 -11.31 -31.92 -16.55
N ILE A 467 -11.29 -30.61 -16.80
CA ILE A 467 -11.47 -29.59 -15.74
C ILE A 467 -12.95 -29.49 -15.38
N CYS A 468 -13.82 -29.41 -16.38
CA CYS A 468 -15.26 -29.20 -16.18
C CYS A 468 -15.96 -30.38 -15.49
N MET A 469 -15.43 -31.60 -15.60
CA MET A 469 -15.97 -32.79 -14.92
C MET A 469 -15.41 -33.01 -13.52
N THR A 470 -14.21 -32.49 -13.21
CA THR A 470 -13.49 -32.79 -11.96
C THR A 470 -13.53 -31.65 -10.94
N MET A 471 -13.64 -30.40 -11.39
CA MET A 471 -13.60 -29.22 -10.52
C MET A 471 -14.99 -28.61 -10.34
N SER A 472 -15.17 -27.86 -9.25
CA SER A 472 -16.40 -27.09 -9.04
C SER A 472 -16.56 -26.01 -10.13
N PRO A 473 -17.81 -25.60 -10.43
CA PRO A 473 -18.08 -24.63 -11.48
C PRO A 473 -17.35 -23.30 -11.36
N SER A 474 -17.00 -22.85 -10.15
CA SER A 474 -16.23 -21.62 -9.92
C SER A 474 -14.82 -21.65 -10.50
N PHE A 475 -14.22 -22.82 -10.70
CA PHE A 475 -12.89 -22.99 -11.29
C PHE A 475 -12.91 -23.30 -12.79
N TRP A 476 -14.09 -23.31 -13.42
CA TRP A 476 -14.18 -23.53 -14.85
C TRP A 476 -13.40 -22.48 -15.64
N PRO A 477 -12.95 -22.81 -16.86
CA PRO A 477 -12.23 -21.87 -17.71
C PRO A 477 -13.04 -20.59 -17.94
N PRO A 478 -12.40 -19.40 -17.95
CA PRO A 478 -13.09 -18.12 -18.09
C PRO A 478 -14.04 -18.03 -19.29
N ARG A 479 -13.65 -18.59 -20.44
CA ARG A 479 -14.52 -18.63 -21.63
C ARG A 479 -15.78 -19.47 -21.43
N VAL A 480 -15.69 -20.59 -20.70
CA VAL A 480 -16.84 -21.45 -20.39
C VAL A 480 -17.82 -20.69 -19.49
N LEU A 481 -17.31 -20.00 -18.47
CA LEU A 481 -18.09 -19.17 -17.55
C LEU A 481 -18.81 -18.01 -18.26
N ALA A 482 -18.10 -17.31 -19.15
CA ALA A 482 -18.69 -16.25 -19.96
C ALA A 482 -19.82 -16.76 -20.86
N CYS A 483 -19.63 -17.91 -21.53
CA CYS A 483 -20.69 -18.52 -22.35
C CYS A 483 -21.90 -18.97 -21.52
N HIS A 484 -21.67 -19.55 -20.34
CA HIS A 484 -22.73 -19.95 -19.42
C HIS A 484 -23.57 -18.76 -18.98
N SER A 485 -22.93 -17.66 -18.56
CA SER A 485 -23.61 -16.41 -18.17
C SER A 485 -24.42 -15.82 -19.33
N MET A 486 -23.84 -15.68 -20.52
CA MET A 486 -24.54 -15.12 -21.69
C MET A 486 -25.78 -15.95 -22.05
N TYR A 487 -25.65 -17.28 -22.11
CA TYR A 487 -26.76 -18.17 -22.42
C TYR A 487 -27.92 -18.00 -21.42
N ARG A 488 -27.60 -18.03 -20.12
CA ARG A 488 -28.62 -17.96 -19.06
C ARG A 488 -29.36 -16.63 -19.02
N ILE A 489 -28.63 -15.53 -19.14
CA ILE A 489 -29.22 -14.19 -19.09
C ILE A 489 -30.09 -13.95 -20.33
N CYS A 490 -29.64 -14.34 -21.53
CA CYS A 490 -30.47 -14.25 -22.74
C CYS A 490 -31.73 -15.10 -22.66
N LYS A 491 -31.64 -16.35 -22.16
CA LYS A 491 -32.82 -17.21 -21.99
C LYS A 491 -33.77 -16.69 -20.91
N THR A 492 -33.26 -16.10 -19.84
CA THR A 492 -34.08 -15.43 -18.82
C THR A 492 -34.85 -14.26 -19.43
N ALA A 493 -34.17 -13.42 -20.22
CA ALA A 493 -34.81 -12.30 -20.90
C ALA A 493 -35.88 -12.76 -21.90
N LEU A 494 -35.65 -13.86 -22.64
CA LEU A 494 -36.60 -14.46 -23.58
C LEU A 494 -37.86 -15.02 -22.90
N SER A 495 -37.72 -15.59 -21.69
CA SER A 495 -38.84 -16.14 -20.93
C SER A 495 -39.73 -15.07 -20.28
N ASN A 496 -39.26 -13.82 -20.20
CA ASN A 496 -40.04 -12.75 -19.61
C ASN A 496 -40.99 -12.11 -20.63
N HIS A 497 -42.29 -12.39 -20.48
CA HIS A 497 -43.34 -11.91 -21.38
C HIS A 497 -43.55 -10.38 -21.37
N GLU A 498 -43.04 -9.67 -20.36
CA GLU A 498 -43.15 -8.20 -20.25
C GLU A 498 -42.15 -7.46 -21.17
N LEU A 499 -41.05 -8.12 -21.55
CA LEU A 499 -39.94 -7.57 -22.33
C LEU A 499 -40.19 -7.73 -23.85
N THR A 500 -41.22 -7.04 -24.33
CA THR A 500 -41.69 -7.20 -25.73
C THR A 500 -40.95 -6.32 -26.75
N THR A 501 -40.33 -5.22 -26.32
CA THR A 501 -39.63 -4.26 -27.19
C THR A 501 -38.19 -4.06 -26.76
N SER A 502 -37.31 -3.71 -27.70
CA SER A 502 -35.90 -3.41 -27.41
C SER A 502 -35.77 -2.30 -26.36
N GLU A 503 -36.59 -1.25 -26.44
CA GLU A 503 -36.55 -0.11 -25.50
C GLU A 503 -36.90 -0.52 -24.08
N ARG A 504 -37.94 -1.36 -23.88
CA ARG A 504 -38.29 -1.89 -22.57
C ARG A 504 -37.20 -2.78 -22.00
N LEU A 505 -36.58 -3.61 -22.84
CA LEU A 505 -35.44 -4.41 -22.42
C LEU A 505 -34.23 -3.54 -22.06
N PHE A 506 -33.94 -2.51 -22.84
CA PHE A 506 -32.86 -1.56 -22.55
C PHE A 506 -33.07 -0.87 -21.19
N GLU A 507 -34.28 -0.41 -20.91
CA GLU A 507 -34.63 0.21 -19.63
C GLU A 507 -34.52 -0.79 -18.47
N ALA A 508 -35.10 -1.98 -18.62
CA ALA A 508 -35.04 -3.04 -17.61
C ALA A 508 -33.59 -3.47 -17.32
N VAL A 509 -32.77 -3.65 -18.35
CA VAL A 509 -31.35 -4.00 -18.19
C VAL A 509 -30.56 -2.86 -17.57
N THR A 510 -30.87 -1.61 -17.90
CA THR A 510 -30.26 -0.43 -17.26
C THR A 510 -30.55 -0.43 -15.75
N VAL A 511 -31.78 -0.74 -15.35
CA VAL A 511 -32.14 -0.88 -13.93
C VAL A 511 -31.42 -2.06 -13.29
N MET A 512 -31.35 -3.22 -13.95
CA MET A 512 -30.58 -4.39 -13.45
C MET A 512 -29.10 -4.06 -13.22
N ILE A 513 -28.46 -3.40 -14.18
CA ILE A 513 -27.06 -2.96 -14.06
C ILE A 513 -26.91 -1.98 -12.90
N SER A 514 -27.82 -1.02 -12.78
CA SER A 514 -27.82 -0.06 -11.67
C SER A 514 -27.96 -0.77 -10.32
N ASP A 515 -28.87 -1.73 -10.21
CA ASP A 515 -29.12 -2.49 -8.98
C ASP A 515 -27.94 -3.36 -8.58
N ILE A 516 -27.33 -4.08 -9.52
CA ILE A 516 -26.14 -4.89 -9.27
C ILE A 516 -24.96 -4.00 -8.84
N LEU A 517 -24.77 -2.84 -9.49
CA LEU A 517 -23.76 -1.86 -9.07
C LEU A 517 -24.07 -1.32 -7.67
N GLY A 518 -25.30 -0.90 -7.41
CA GLY A 518 -25.73 -0.37 -6.12
C GLY A 518 -25.51 -1.36 -4.98
N ALA A 519 -25.96 -2.61 -5.15
CA ALA A 519 -25.76 -3.70 -4.19
C ALA A 519 -24.27 -3.98 -3.95
N CYS A 520 -23.46 -4.06 -5.00
CA CYS A 520 -22.01 -4.24 -4.89
C CYS A 520 -21.36 -3.11 -4.07
N LEU A 521 -21.72 -1.85 -4.38
CA LEU A 521 -21.12 -0.66 -3.77
C LEU A 521 -21.52 -0.43 -2.32
N THR A 522 -22.55 -1.13 -1.79
CA THR A 522 -22.84 -1.16 -0.35
C THR A 522 -21.66 -1.70 0.48
N ASN A 523 -20.79 -2.51 -0.14
CA ASN A 523 -19.59 -3.06 0.50
C ASN A 523 -18.40 -2.08 0.54
N LEU A 524 -18.48 -0.91 -0.13
CA LEU A 524 -17.37 0.04 -0.21
C LEU A 524 -16.82 0.46 1.17
N PRO A 525 -17.64 0.85 2.16
CA PRO A 525 -17.10 1.32 3.44
C PRO A 525 -16.23 0.25 4.14
N ARG A 526 -16.71 -1.00 4.13
CA ARG A 526 -16.00 -2.16 4.70
C ARG A 526 -14.70 -2.42 3.96
N VAL A 527 -14.74 -2.43 2.62
CA VAL A 527 -13.56 -2.72 1.78
C VAL A 527 -12.48 -1.64 1.90
N ILE A 528 -12.88 -0.36 1.89
CA ILE A 528 -11.95 0.77 2.06
C ILE A 528 -11.20 0.65 3.39
N SER A 529 -11.91 0.29 4.47
CA SER A 529 -11.31 0.05 5.78
C SER A 529 -10.38 -1.17 5.78
N ASN A 530 -10.86 -2.33 5.30
CA ASN A 530 -10.10 -3.59 5.34
C ASN A 530 -8.81 -3.55 4.53
N LYS A 531 -8.80 -2.86 3.38
CA LYS A 531 -7.62 -2.74 2.53
C LYS A 531 -6.41 -2.16 3.27
N CYS A 532 -6.64 -1.30 4.25
CA CYS A 532 -5.56 -0.65 4.99
C CYS A 532 -4.78 -1.59 5.91
N TRP A 533 -5.35 -2.74 6.29
CA TRP A 533 -4.74 -3.64 7.27
C TRP A 533 -3.83 -4.70 6.64
N ASN A 534 -4.06 -5.04 5.36
CA ASN A 534 -3.42 -6.17 4.68
C ASN A 534 -2.15 -5.81 3.89
N SER A 535 -1.42 -4.76 4.30
CA SER A 535 -0.22 -4.29 3.62
C SER A 535 1.01 -4.37 4.53
N ALA A 536 2.18 -4.63 3.92
CA ALA A 536 3.46 -4.53 4.59
C ALA A 536 3.72 -3.08 5.05
N ILE A 537 4.44 -2.90 6.15
CA ILE A 537 4.77 -1.58 6.73
C ILE A 537 5.30 -0.59 5.68
N GLU A 538 6.10 -1.06 4.72
CA GLU A 538 6.69 -0.26 3.66
C GLU A 538 5.65 0.33 2.68
N GLU A 539 4.57 -0.40 2.41
CA GLU A 539 3.52 -0.03 1.44
C GLU A 539 2.26 0.53 2.11
N ARG A 540 2.21 0.50 3.44
CA ARG A 540 1.00 0.79 4.21
C ARG A 540 0.55 2.24 4.07
N GLU A 541 1.47 3.21 4.12
CA GLU A 541 1.12 4.61 3.93
C GLU A 541 0.51 4.87 2.55
N ASP A 542 1.08 4.28 1.49
CA ASP A 542 0.57 4.40 0.13
C ASP A 542 -0.79 3.74 -0.03
N THR A 543 -0.98 2.59 0.62
CA THR A 543 -2.26 1.86 0.66
C THR A 543 -3.36 2.68 1.34
N VAL A 544 -3.05 3.30 2.50
CA VAL A 544 -4.00 4.15 3.23
C VAL A 544 -4.30 5.42 2.45
N ARG A 545 -3.29 6.06 1.83
CA ARG A 545 -3.48 7.22 0.95
C ARG A 545 -4.44 6.89 -0.20
N HIS A 546 -4.26 5.73 -0.82
CA HIS A 546 -5.16 5.26 -1.86
C HIS A 546 -6.58 5.01 -1.33
N ALA A 547 -6.74 4.41 -0.14
CA ALA A 547 -8.04 4.20 0.48
C ALA A 547 -8.77 5.53 0.76
N VAL A 548 -8.06 6.53 1.28
CA VAL A 548 -8.58 7.89 1.51
C VAL A 548 -8.97 8.58 0.20
N TYR A 549 -8.17 8.42 -0.84
CA TYR A 549 -8.52 8.91 -2.18
C TYR A 549 -9.80 8.25 -2.73
N ILE A 550 -9.94 6.93 -2.57
CA ILE A 550 -11.16 6.20 -2.97
C ILE A 550 -12.37 6.68 -2.16
N LEU A 551 -12.24 6.89 -0.84
CA LEU A 551 -13.30 7.48 -0.02
C LEU A 551 -13.78 8.81 -0.60
N GLY A 552 -12.87 9.71 -0.98
CA GLY A 552 -13.25 10.98 -1.63
C GLY A 552 -13.98 10.78 -2.96
N LYS A 553 -13.50 9.87 -3.82
CA LYS A 553 -14.16 9.53 -5.10
C LYS A 553 -15.54 8.91 -4.94
N THR A 554 -15.78 8.15 -3.88
CA THR A 554 -17.05 7.43 -3.69
C THR A 554 -17.94 8.07 -2.63
N LYS A 555 -17.54 9.20 -2.04
CA LYS A 555 -18.26 9.89 -0.97
C LYS A 555 -19.75 10.07 -1.26
N LYS A 556 -20.09 10.69 -2.41
CA LYS A 556 -21.49 10.92 -2.80
C LYS A 556 -22.27 9.61 -2.98
N ILE A 557 -21.63 8.57 -3.50
CA ILE A 557 -22.25 7.24 -3.64
C ILE A 557 -22.57 6.64 -2.27
N ILE A 558 -21.60 6.67 -1.34
CA ILE A 558 -21.79 6.16 0.02
C ILE A 558 -22.92 6.93 0.72
N GLU A 559 -22.94 8.27 0.63
CA GLU A 559 -24.02 9.10 1.20
C GLU A 559 -25.39 8.81 0.57
N MET A 560 -25.44 8.54 -0.73
CA MET A 560 -26.68 8.18 -1.43
C MET A 560 -27.24 6.84 -0.98
N ILE A 561 -26.36 5.83 -0.86
CA ILE A 561 -26.73 4.52 -0.33
C ILE A 561 -27.15 4.69 1.13
N GLU A 562 -26.34 5.33 1.97
CA GLU A 562 -26.60 5.56 3.39
C GLU A 562 -28.02 6.10 3.67
N LYS A 563 -28.37 7.22 3.02
CA LYS A 563 -29.67 7.88 3.21
C LYS A 563 -30.88 7.03 2.81
N ARG A 564 -30.73 6.15 1.83
CA ARG A 564 -31.85 5.43 1.19
C ARG A 564 -32.00 3.99 1.70
N VAL A 565 -30.98 3.46 2.37
CA VAL A 565 -30.77 2.01 2.51
C VAL A 565 -30.62 1.58 3.97
N PHE A 566 -29.99 2.40 4.83
CA PHE A 566 -29.53 1.96 6.15
C PHE A 566 -30.54 1.86 7.29
N PRO A 567 -31.77 2.41 7.25
CA PRO A 567 -32.73 2.13 8.33
C PRO A 567 -33.45 0.77 8.18
N ARG A 568 -33.20 -0.05 7.15
CA ARG A 568 -34.14 -1.13 6.76
C ARG A 568 -33.56 -2.51 6.43
N VAL A 569 -32.27 -2.69 6.21
CA VAL A 569 -31.68 -3.99 5.80
C VAL A 569 -30.31 -4.20 6.46
N ASP A 570 -30.01 -5.41 6.92
CA ASP A 570 -28.67 -5.79 7.41
C ASP A 570 -27.75 -6.17 6.25
N PHE A 571 -26.95 -5.19 5.79
CA PHE A 571 -26.01 -5.34 4.68
C PHE A 571 -24.80 -6.21 5.01
N CYS A 572 -24.56 -6.54 6.28
CA CYS A 572 -23.41 -7.37 6.67
C CYS A 572 -23.50 -8.78 6.06
N ARG A 573 -24.70 -9.21 5.65
CA ARG A 573 -24.95 -10.49 4.99
C ARG A 573 -24.67 -10.51 3.48
N GLY A 574 -24.71 -9.37 2.79
CA GLY A 574 -24.65 -9.28 1.32
C GLY A 574 -23.24 -9.09 0.74
N SER A 575 -22.28 -9.94 1.10
CA SER A 575 -20.86 -9.79 0.70
C SER A 575 -20.63 -10.17 -0.77
N TYR A 576 -21.34 -11.18 -1.25
CA TYR A 576 -21.31 -11.67 -2.63
C TYR A 576 -22.66 -11.52 -3.30
N ILE A 577 -22.68 -11.50 -4.64
CA ILE A 577 -23.94 -11.39 -5.40
C ILE A 577 -24.89 -12.56 -5.11
N GLU A 578 -24.37 -13.76 -4.84
CA GLU A 578 -25.20 -14.91 -4.48
C GLU A 578 -25.87 -14.75 -3.11
N ASP A 579 -25.24 -14.06 -2.16
CA ASP A 579 -25.86 -13.76 -0.86
C ASP A 579 -27.12 -12.90 -1.07
N TRP A 580 -27.03 -11.89 -1.94
CA TRP A 580 -28.15 -11.05 -2.33
C TRP A 580 -29.27 -11.83 -3.01
N ARG A 581 -28.93 -12.74 -3.93
CA ARG A 581 -29.91 -13.60 -4.60
C ARG A 581 -30.60 -14.54 -3.61
N LEU A 582 -29.86 -15.10 -2.65
CA LEU A 582 -30.42 -15.92 -1.59
C LEU A 582 -31.37 -15.13 -0.68
N MET A 583 -31.02 -13.89 -0.34
CA MET A 583 -31.86 -13.00 0.45
C MET A 583 -33.22 -12.71 -0.22
N HIS A 584 -33.23 -12.51 -1.54
CA HIS A 584 -34.47 -12.35 -2.31
C HIS A 584 -35.31 -13.63 -2.31
N LYS A 585 -34.70 -14.80 -2.53
CA LYS A 585 -35.39 -16.10 -2.47
C LYS A 585 -36.04 -16.40 -1.12
N GLN A 586 -35.45 -15.89 -0.04
CA GLN A 586 -35.98 -16.03 1.32
C GLN A 586 -37.03 -14.98 1.67
N ASN A 587 -37.47 -14.13 0.73
CA ASN A 587 -38.39 -13.01 0.94
C ASN A 587 -37.96 -12.08 2.08
N SER A 588 -36.66 -11.98 2.36
CA SER A 588 -36.14 -11.19 3.49
C SER A 588 -36.42 -9.68 3.37
N PHE A 589 -36.92 -9.23 2.22
CA PHE A 589 -37.29 -7.85 1.93
C PHE A 589 -38.81 -7.57 1.94
N SER A 590 -39.68 -8.59 2.13
CA SER A 590 -41.15 -8.42 2.06
C SER A 590 -41.82 -7.92 3.35
N HIS A 591 -41.08 -7.79 4.46
CA HIS A 591 -41.62 -7.27 5.73
C HIS A 591 -41.67 -5.73 5.82
N PHE A 592 -41.37 -5.01 4.73
CA PHE A 592 -41.08 -3.57 4.78
C PHE A 592 -42.11 -2.66 4.08
N VAL A 593 -43.40 -2.93 4.26
CA VAL A 593 -44.46 -1.95 3.96
C VAL A 593 -44.82 -1.19 5.24
N PRO A 594 -44.51 0.12 5.37
CA PRO A 594 -45.05 0.92 6.45
C PRO A 594 -46.55 1.13 6.20
N SER A 595 -47.40 0.67 7.13
CA SER A 595 -48.78 1.09 7.24
C SER A 595 -48.83 2.56 7.67
N PHE A 596 -48.70 3.48 6.72
CA PHE A 596 -48.98 4.89 6.95
C PHE A 596 -49.72 5.47 5.74
N LEU A 597 -50.97 5.04 5.58
CA LEU A 597 -52.02 5.90 5.04
C LEU A 597 -53.38 5.27 5.37
N GLU A 598 -53.98 5.64 6.50
CA GLU A 598 -55.44 5.75 6.62
C GLU A 598 -55.85 6.51 7.88
N ASN A 599 -56.34 7.73 7.63
CA ASN A 599 -57.27 8.56 8.39
C ASN A 599 -57.04 8.89 9.88
N ASP A 600 -56.76 10.19 10.10
CA ASP A 600 -57.26 10.96 11.23
C ASP A 600 -58.79 10.86 11.31
N THR A 601 -59.35 10.31 12.41
CA THR A 601 -60.29 11.04 13.27
C THR A 601 -60.63 10.30 14.57
N HIS A 602 -60.49 11.05 15.68
CA HIS A 602 -61.21 10.95 16.96
C HIS A 602 -60.84 9.92 18.04
N ALA A 603 -60.57 10.52 19.21
CA ALA A 603 -60.85 10.09 20.60
C ALA A 603 -59.80 9.23 21.34
N ALA A 604 -59.08 9.88 22.27
CA ALA A 604 -58.52 9.23 23.47
C ALA A 604 -59.68 8.87 24.43
N PRO A 605 -59.62 7.74 25.19
CA PRO A 605 -58.93 7.69 26.50
C PRO A 605 -58.51 6.24 26.92
N PRO A 606 -58.23 5.92 28.21
CA PRO A 606 -57.31 6.52 29.18
C PRO A 606 -56.20 5.54 29.64
N LYS A 607 -55.25 6.08 30.41
CA LYS A 607 -54.27 5.34 31.23
C LYS A 607 -54.95 4.31 32.15
N SER A 608 -54.39 3.11 32.25
CA SER A 608 -54.38 2.37 33.53
C SER A 608 -53.03 1.70 33.74
N SER A 609 -52.62 1.74 34.99
CA SER A 609 -51.46 1.15 35.60
C SER A 609 -51.49 -0.39 35.51
N ASP A 610 -50.32 -1.02 35.48
CA ASP A 610 -49.82 -1.73 36.66
C ASP A 610 -48.45 -2.35 36.38
N PHE A 611 -47.50 -1.91 37.19
CA PHE A 611 -46.25 -2.59 37.50
C PHE A 611 -46.61 -3.82 38.35
N CYS A 612 -46.21 -5.01 37.94
CA CYS A 612 -45.95 -6.10 38.89
C CYS A 612 -44.84 -7.01 38.36
N LEU A 613 -43.70 -6.88 39.01
CA LEU A 613 -42.60 -7.84 39.04
C LEU A 613 -42.98 -9.06 39.90
N ASN A 614 -42.21 -10.14 39.70
CA ASN A 614 -42.05 -11.36 40.52
C ASN A 614 -43.04 -12.51 40.25
N ILE A 615 -42.67 -13.79 40.21
CA ILE A 615 -41.51 -14.64 40.62
C ILE A 615 -41.78 -15.99 39.88
N ASP A 616 -40.84 -16.73 39.29
CA ASP A 616 -39.74 -17.52 39.89
C ASP A 616 -38.46 -17.53 39.05
#